data_AF-A0A075G5C0-F1
#
_entry.id   AF-A0A075G5C0-F1
#
_cell.length_a   1.000
_cell.length_b   1.000
_cell.length_c   1.000
_cell.angle_alpha   90.00
_cell.angle_beta   90.00
_cell.angle_gamma   90.00
#
_symmetry.space_group_name_H-M   'P 1'
#
loop_
_entity.id
_entity.type
_entity.pdbx_description
1 polymer ?
#
loop_
_entity_poly.entity_id
_entity_poly.type
_entity_poly.pdbx_seq_one_letter_code
_entity_poly.pdbx_strand_id
1 'polypeptide(L)' 'MVLGKENGLTEEDISILDSNELKQKEPNLNCYSGLYCTKEGSTNYGLLTKSISDLSKKMARTFYLSTM' A
#
# COMPACT_ATOMS: atom_id res chain seq x y z
N MET A 1 -11.63 2.40 12.45
CA MET A 1 -10.24 1.91 12.37
C MET A 1 -10.07 0.41 12.64
N VAL A 2 -11.12 -0.37 12.94
CA VAL A 2 -11.01 -1.81 13.24
C VAL A 2 -10.29 -2.58 12.13
N LEU A 3 -10.69 -2.38 10.87
CA LEU A 3 -10.05 -3.02 9.70
C LEU A 3 -8.58 -2.62 9.53
N GLY A 4 -8.19 -1.39 9.88
CA GLY A 4 -6.79 -0.96 9.78
C GLY A 4 -5.88 -1.74 10.72
N LYS A 5 -6.30 -1.91 11.98
CA LYS A 5 -5.57 -2.69 12.99
C LYS A 5 -5.46 -4.17 12.63
N GLU A 6 -6.54 -4.74 12.11
CA GLU A 6 -6.56 -6.13 11.62
C GLU A 6 -5.59 -6.36 10.45
N ASN A 7 -5.31 -5.30 9.66
CA ASN A 7 -4.34 -5.31 8.57
C ASN A 7 -2.95 -4.80 8.98
N GLY A 8 -2.66 -4.68 10.28
CA GLY A 8 -1.33 -4.36 10.79
C GLY A 8 -0.98 -2.86 10.86
N LEU A 9 -1.98 -1.98 10.78
CA LEU A 9 -1.81 -0.55 11.07
C LEU A 9 -1.89 -0.31 12.58
N THR A 10 -0.95 0.46 13.11
CA THR A 10 -1.01 0.98 14.48
C THR A 10 -1.69 2.35 14.50
N GLU A 11 -2.04 2.85 15.70
CA GLU A 11 -2.56 4.22 15.83
C GLU A 11 -1.53 5.27 15.37
N GLU A 12 -0.24 4.98 15.52
CA GLU A 12 0.85 5.86 15.08
C GLU A 12 0.97 5.93 13.54
N ASP A 13 0.46 4.91 12.83
CA ASP A 13 0.47 4.88 11.37
C ASP A 13 -0.61 5.77 10.75
N ILE A 14 -1.59 6.25 11.54
CA ILE A 14 -2.75 6.99 11.04
C ILE A 14 -2.85 8.35 11.74
N SER A 15 -3.04 9.41 10.99
CA SER A 15 -3.21 10.76 11.53
C SER A 15 -4.29 11.53 10.76
N ILE A 16 -5.00 12.41 11.45
CA ILE A 16 -5.87 13.39 10.80
C ILE A 16 -5.05 14.67 10.65
N LEU A 17 -4.89 15.13 9.41
CA LEU A 17 -4.11 16.31 9.07
C LEU A 17 -5.03 17.44 8.60
N ASP A 18 -4.62 18.68 8.86
CA ASP A 18 -5.29 19.86 8.33
C ASP A 18 -4.87 20.20 6.89
N SER A 19 -5.53 21.20 6.30
CA SER A 19 -5.23 21.68 4.94
C SER A 19 -3.76 22.10 4.74
N ASN A 20 -3.10 22.67 5.75
CA ASN A 20 -1.74 23.19 5.62
C ASN A 20 -0.74 22.03 5.63
N GLU A 21 -0.91 21.08 6.55
CA GLU A 21 -0.09 19.87 6.63
C GLU A 21 -0.20 19.02 5.37
N LEU A 22 -1.40 18.93 4.79
CA LEU A 22 -1.64 18.20 3.54
C LEU A 22 -1.02 18.89 2.32
N LYS A 23 -1.09 20.23 2.23
CA LYS A 23 -0.43 20.99 1.14
C LYS A 23 1.08 20.88 1.15
N GLN A 24 1.70 20.67 2.32
CA GLN A 24 3.15 20.41 2.38
C GLN A 24 3.51 19.05 1.75
N LYS A 25 2.60 18.08 1.78
CA LYS A 25 2.79 16.75 1.19
C LYS A 25 2.39 16.71 -0.29
N GLU A 26 1.22 17.26 -0.61
CA GLU A 26 0.63 17.29 -1.95
C GLU A 26 0.27 18.74 -2.32
N PRO A 27 1.19 19.52 -2.92
CA PRO A 27 1.01 20.98 -3.10
C PRO A 27 -0.21 21.39 -3.94
N ASN A 28 -0.68 20.49 -4.80
CA ASN A 28 -1.82 20.72 -5.67
C ASN A 28 -3.16 20.31 -5.03
N LEU A 29 -3.14 19.73 -3.83
CA LEU A 29 -4.32 19.27 -3.11
C LEU A 29 -5.09 20.46 -2.51
N ASN A 30 -6.40 20.46 -2.69
CA ASN A 30 -7.30 21.44 -2.08
C ASN A 30 -8.39 20.72 -1.28
N CYS A 31 -8.25 20.69 0.05
CA CYS A 31 -9.19 20.06 0.96
C CYS A 31 -9.14 20.72 2.35
N TYR A 32 -10.17 20.51 3.17
CA TYR A 32 -10.25 21.06 4.54
C TYR A 32 -9.38 20.27 5.54
N SER A 33 -9.45 18.94 5.46
CA SER A 33 -8.66 17.99 6.25
C SER A 33 -8.62 16.64 5.54
N GLY A 34 -7.80 15.72 6.04
CA GLY A 34 -7.62 14.41 5.43
C GLY A 34 -7.08 13.38 6.41
N LEU A 35 -7.39 12.11 6.12
CA LEU A 35 -6.81 10.97 6.81
C LEU A 35 -5.49 10.60 6.13
N TYR A 36 -4.39 10.68 6.85
CA TYR A 36 -3.07 10.32 6.38
C TYR A 36 -2.64 8.98 6.98
N CYS A 37 -2.15 8.07 6.15
CA CYS A 37 -1.61 6.78 6.56
C CYS A 37 -0.15 6.65 6.12
N THR A 38 0.78 6.44 7.04
CA THR A 38 2.23 6.33 6.75
C THR A 38 2.59 5.06 5.99
N LYS A 39 1.75 4.02 6.09
CA LYS A 39 1.92 2.73 5.43
C LYS A 39 1.05 2.57 4.18
N GLU A 40 0.41 3.64 3.74
CA GLU A 40 -0.21 3.63 2.41
C GLU A 40 0.89 3.44 1.35
N GLY A 41 0.65 2.53 0.42
CA GLY A 41 1.60 2.23 -0.64
C GLY A 41 0.89 1.70 -1.87
N SER A 42 1.49 1.99 -3.02
CA SER A 42 1.15 1.31 -4.27
C SER A 42 2.22 0.28 -4.57
N THR A 43 1.86 -0.77 -5.31
CA THR A 43 2.81 -1.79 -5.73
C THR A 43 2.60 -2.15 -7.20
N ASN A 44 3.68 -2.60 -7.85
CA ASN A 44 3.60 -3.14 -9.20
C ASN A 44 3.32 -4.64 -9.12
N TYR A 45 2.04 -5.01 -9.19
CA TYR A 45 1.62 -6.40 -9.14
C TYR A 45 2.19 -7.24 -10.28
N GLY A 46 2.42 -6.68 -11.47
CA GLY A 46 3.05 -7.40 -12.58
C GLY A 46 4.49 -7.81 -12.26
N LEU A 47 5.27 -6.89 -11.68
CA LEU A 47 6.64 -7.17 -11.23
C LEU A 47 6.66 -8.15 -10.07
N LEU A 48 5.75 -8.00 -9.10
CA LEU A 48 5.62 -8.89 -7.95
C LEU A 48 5.29 -10.33 -8.40
N THR A 49 4.28 -10.50 -9.25
CA THR A 49 3.87 -11.81 -9.78
C THR A 49 5.01 -12.46 -10.55
N LYS A 50 5.72 -11.70 -11.40
CA LYS A 50 6.91 -12.21 -12.11
C LYS A 50 7.99 -12.67 -11.14
N SER A 51 8.32 -11.85 -10.14
CA SER A 51 9.35 -12.17 -9.15
C SER A 51 9.02 -13.43 -8.35
N ILE A 52 7.76 -13.59 -7.93
CA ILE A 52 7.27 -14.79 -7.23
C ILE A 52 7.33 -16.02 -8.14
N SER A 53 6.90 -15.89 -9.40
CA SER A 53 7.00 -16.95 -10.42
C SER A 53 8.45 -17.42 -10.59
N ASP A 54 9.38 -16.49 -10.76
CA ASP A 54 10.79 -16.79 -11.01
C ASP A 54 11.44 -17.43 -9.78
N LEU A 55 11.09 -16.99 -8.57
CA LEU A 55 11.53 -17.61 -7.33
C LEU A 55 11.00 -19.05 -7.19
N SER A 56 9.73 -19.29 -7.48
CA SER A 56 9.13 -20.63 -7.42
C SER A 56 9.86 -21.61 -8.34
N LYS A 57 10.15 -21.19 -9.59
CA LYS A 57 10.92 -21.98 -10.56
C LYS A 57 12.34 -22.30 -10.06
N LYS A 58 13.03 -21.33 -9.44
CA LYS A 58 14.37 -21.55 -8.84
C LYS A 58 14.35 -22.58 -7.72
N MET A 59 13.27 -22.65 -6.95
CA MET A 59 13.10 -23.61 -5.86
C MET A 59 12.58 -24.98 -6.34
N ALA A 60 12.61 -25.24 -7.66
CA ALA A 60 12.07 -26.45 -8.30
C ALA A 60 10.59 -26.71 -7.96
N ARG A 61 9.81 -25.66 -7.66
CA ARG A 61 8.37 -25.73 -7.45
C ARG A 61 7.65 -25.26 -8.70
N THR A 62 6.50 -25.86 -8.97
CA THR A 62 5.65 -25.46 -10.08
C THR A 62 4.81 -24.26 -9.66
N PHE A 63 4.79 -23.21 -10.49
CA PHE A 63 3.96 -22.04 -10.28
C PHE A 63 2.75 -22.10 -11.22
N TYR A 64 1.55 -22.13 -10.66
CA TYR A 64 0.30 -22.15 -11.41
C TYR A 64 -0.31 -20.75 -11.43
N LEU A 65 -0.57 -20.23 -12.62
CA LEU A 65 -1.35 -19.02 -12.82
C LEU A 65 -2.69 -19.44 -13.46
N SER A 66 -3.82 -19.08 -12.84
CA SER A 66 -5.11 -19.20 -13.53
C SER A 66 -5.24 -18.05 -14.51
N THR A 67 -5.16 -18.33 -15.81
CA THR A 67 -5.55 -17.39 -16.85
C THR A 67 -7.03 -17.60 -17.15
N MET A 68 -7.83 -16.54 -17.08
CA MET A 68 -9.23 -16.56 -17.53
C MET A 68 -9.32 -16.66 -19.05
#